data_AF-A0A2A3ELB9-F1
#
_entry.id   AF-A0A2A3ELB9-F1
#
_cell.length_a   1.000
_cell.length_b   1.000
_cell.length_c   1.000
_cell.angle_alpha   90.00
_cell.angle_beta   90.00
_cell.angle_gamma   90.00
#
_symmetry.space_group_name_H-M   'P 1'
#
loop_
_entity.id
_entity.type
_entity.pdbx_description
1 polymer ?
#
loop_
_entity_poly.entity_id
_entity_poly.type
_entity_poly.pdbx_seq_one_letter_code
_entity_poly.pdbx_strand_id
1 'polypeptide(L)'
;MWYMTLPSIIIIAVCSTIPAYVAPHITKFFQGNKQTRIYTTHLERIGYTRDYELGDNKFWNFKINKSILAYAILNNIHYFSDVIM
;
A
#
# COMPACT_ATOMS: atom_id res chain seq x y z
N MET A 1 -2.07 -47.98 -12.79
CA MET A 1 -0.70 -47.51 -12.49
C MET A 1 -0.81 -46.17 -11.77
N TRP A 2 0.02 -45.92 -10.76
CA TRP A 2 -0.12 -44.77 -9.85
C TRP A 2 -0.09 -43.40 -10.56
N TYR A 3 0.57 -43.30 -11.70
CA TYR A 3 0.67 -42.04 -12.46
C TYR A 3 -0.65 -41.56 -13.09
N MET A 4 -1.68 -42.41 -13.17
CA MET A 4 -2.96 -42.04 -13.77
C MET A 4 -3.73 -41.00 -12.94
N THR A 5 -3.34 -40.78 -11.67
CA THR A 5 -3.91 -39.74 -10.82
C THR A 5 -3.20 -38.39 -10.95
N LEU A 6 -2.00 -38.36 -11.57
CA LEU A 6 -1.22 -37.12 -11.75
C LEU A 6 -1.97 -36.04 -12.53
N PRO A 7 -2.71 -36.33 -13.62
CA PRO A 7 -3.45 -35.29 -14.36
C PRO A 7 -4.44 -34.53 -13.46
N SER A 8 -5.22 -35.25 -12.65
CA SER A 8 -6.19 -34.64 -11.73
C SER A 8 -5.51 -33.82 -10.64
N ILE A 9 -4.38 -34.29 -10.10
CA ILE A 9 -3.60 -33.57 -9.09
C ILE A 9 -3.04 -32.27 -9.67
N ILE A 10 -2.53 -32.30 -10.91
CA ILE A 10 -2.02 -31.12 -11.61
C ILE A 10 -3.13 -30.10 -11.83
N ILE A 11 -4.33 -30.54 -12.23
CA ILE A 11 -5.49 -29.63 -12.41
C ILE A 11 -5.83 -28.94 -11.09
N ILE A 12 -5.90 -29.70 -9.98
CA ILE A 12 -6.17 -29.13 -8.65
C ILE A 12 -5.08 -28.12 -8.26
N ALA A 13 -3.81 -28.44 -8.49
CA ALA A 13 -2.70 -27.54 -8.20
C ALA A 13 -2.76 -26.26 -9.03
N VAL A 14 -3.06 -26.34 -10.33
CA VAL A 14 -3.17 -25.17 -11.20
C VAL A 14 -4.35 -24.30 -10.79
N CYS A 15 -5.53 -24.89 -10.56
CA CYS A 15 -6.72 -24.14 -10.17
C CYS A 15 -6.58 -23.46 -8.79
N SER A 16 -5.79 -24.02 -7.88
CA SER A 16 -5.52 -23.42 -6.56
C SER A 16 -4.41 -22.38 -6.58
N THR A 17 -3.42 -22.51 -7.46
CA THR A 17 -2.29 -21.58 -7.56
C THR A 17 -2.61 -20.32 -8.37
N ILE A 18 -3.48 -20.42 -9.38
CA ILE A 18 -3.87 -19.25 -10.22
C ILE A 18 -4.43 -18.09 -9.37
N PRO A 19 -5.41 -18.28 -8.47
CA PRO A 19 -5.93 -17.19 -7.64
C PRO A 19 -4.86 -16.53 -6.79
N ALA A 20 -3.97 -17.33 -6.18
CA ALA A 20 -2.88 -16.83 -5.35
C ALA A 20 -1.87 -16.00 -6.15
N TYR A 21 -1.59 -16.39 -7.40
CA TYR A 21 -0.73 -15.64 -8.30
C TYR A 21 -1.38 -14.35 -8.80
N VAL A 22 -2.67 -14.39 -9.17
CA VAL A 22 -3.36 -13.26 -9.81
C VAL A 22 -3.83 -12.19 -8.80
N ALA A 23 -4.21 -12.58 -7.57
CA ALA A 23 -4.75 -11.64 -6.57
C ALA A 23 -3.85 -10.43 -6.26
N PRO A 24 -2.51 -10.56 -6.12
CA PRO A 24 -1.62 -9.41 -5.95
C PRO A 24 -1.62 -8.46 -7.15
N HIS A 25 -1.74 -8.97 -8.37
CA HIS A 25 -1.78 -8.13 -9.58
C HIS A 25 -3.08 -7.32 -9.65
N ILE A 26 -4.21 -7.97 -9.36
CA ILE A 26 -5.51 -7.29 -9.25
C ILE A 26 -5.45 -6.21 -8.17
N THR A 27 -4.88 -6.54 -7.01
CA THR A 27 -4.81 -5.59 -5.90
C THR A 27 -3.93 -4.38 -6.23
N LYS A 28 -2.79 -4.59 -6.89
CA LYS A 28 -1.94 -3.49 -7.40
C LYS A 28 -2.65 -2.63 -8.45
N PHE A 29 -3.50 -3.22 -9.29
CA PHE A 29 -4.29 -2.46 -10.25
C PHE A 29 -5.26 -1.49 -9.55
N PHE A 30 -5.96 -1.97 -8.52
CA PHE A 30 -6.94 -1.15 -7.79
C PHE A 30 -6.33 -0.21 -6.74
N GLN A 31 -5.22 -0.58 -6.10
CA GLN A 31 -4.62 0.19 -5.00
C GLN A 31 -3.37 1.00 -5.43
N GLY A 32 -3.00 0.94 -6.70
CA GLY A 32 -1.74 1.45 -7.20
C GLY A 32 -0.55 0.56 -6.82
N ASN A 33 0.65 0.94 -7.27
CA ASN A 33 1.87 0.13 -7.14
C ASN A 33 2.45 0.10 -5.71
N LYS A 34 1.64 0.38 -4.68
CA LYS A 34 2.02 0.31 -3.27
C LYS A 34 1.68 -1.08 -2.75
N GLN A 35 2.48 -1.58 -1.80
CA GLN A 35 2.14 -2.83 -1.12
C GLN A 35 0.76 -2.68 -0.45
N THR A 36 -0.10 -3.69 -0.63
CA THR A 36 -1.42 -3.76 0.00
C THR A 36 -1.27 -3.62 1.50
N ARG A 37 -1.71 -2.47 2.06
CA ARG A 37 -1.65 -2.25 3.51
C ARG A 37 -2.77 -3.06 4.16
N ILE A 38 -2.41 -3.92 5.10
CA ILE A 38 -3.35 -4.72 5.88
C ILE A 38 -3.65 -3.93 7.16
N TYR A 39 -4.93 -3.71 7.46
CA TYR A 39 -5.37 -2.99 8.66
C TYR A 39 -5.92 -4.01 9.66
N THR A 40 -5.03 -4.56 10.47
CA THR A 40 -5.38 -5.62 11.45
C THR A 40 -5.80 -5.04 12.79
N THR A 41 -5.29 -3.85 13.14
CA THR A 41 -5.57 -3.19 14.41
C THR A 41 -6.56 -2.03 14.27
N HIS A 42 -7.19 -1.65 15.38
CA HIS A 42 -8.11 -0.51 15.39
C HIS A 42 -7.41 0.81 15.03
N LEU A 43 -6.18 1.01 15.52
CA LEU A 43 -5.38 2.20 15.21
C LEU A 43 -5.03 2.29 13.72
N GLU A 44 -4.66 1.17 13.10
CA GLU A 44 -4.41 1.10 11.67
C GLU A 44 -5.65 1.49 10.86
N ARG A 45 -6.84 1.05 11.32
CA ARG A 45 -8.12 1.41 10.70
C ARG A 45 -8.43 2.89 10.81
N ILE A 46 -8.16 3.51 11.97
CA ILE A 46 -8.32 4.97 12.14
C ILE A 46 -7.36 5.73 11.21
N GLY A 47 -6.10 5.30 11.14
CA GLY A 47 -5.11 5.88 10.23
C GLY A 47 -5.53 5.79 8.76
N TYR A 48 -6.14 4.67 8.37
CA TYR A 48 -6.71 4.51 7.03
C TYR A 48 -7.81 5.51 6.72
N THR A 49 -8.80 5.65 7.61
CA THR A 49 -9.92 6.57 7.39
C THR A 49 -9.42 8.02 7.25
N ARG A 50 -8.46 8.41 8.09
CA ARG A 50 -7.80 9.72 7.99
C ARG A 50 -7.14 9.92 6.63
N ASP A 51 -6.36 8.96 6.17
CA ASP A 51 -5.64 9.06 4.90
C ASP A 51 -6.61 9.08 3.70
N TYR A 52 -7.75 8.38 3.80
CA TYR A 52 -8.81 8.39 2.79
C TYR A 52 -9.51 9.75 2.70
N GLU A 53 -9.89 10.33 3.84
CA GLU A 53 -10.54 11.65 3.90
C GLU A 53 -9.61 12.77 3.39
N LEU A 54 -8.32 12.71 3.73
CA LEU A 54 -7.32 13.68 3.25
C LEU A 54 -6.91 13.47 1.78
N GLY A 55 -7.21 12.31 1.20
CA GLY A 55 -6.77 11.86 -0.13
C GLY A 55 -7.72 12.17 -1.30
N ASP A 56 -8.74 13.02 -1.10
CA ASP A 56 -9.86 13.26 -2.05
C ASP A 56 -10.65 11.98 -2.37
N ASN A 57 -10.92 11.13 -1.36
CA ASN A 57 -11.68 9.87 -1.50
C ASN A 57 -11.03 8.84 -2.46
N LYS A 58 -9.72 8.94 -2.72
CA LYS A 58 -8.98 7.96 -3.52
C LYS A 58 -8.09 7.12 -2.62
N PHE A 59 -8.36 5.81 -2.57
CA PHE A 59 -7.68 4.84 -1.70
C PHE A 59 -6.16 4.75 -1.87
N TRP A 60 -5.63 5.24 -2.99
CA TRP A 60 -4.21 5.21 -3.36
C TRP A 60 -3.52 6.57 -3.30
N ASN A 61 -4.27 7.65 -3.04
CA ASN A 61 -3.76 9.02 -3.08
C ASN A 61 -3.27 9.48 -1.70
N PHE A 62 -2.20 8.86 -1.23
CA PHE A 62 -1.50 9.32 -0.03
C PHE A 62 -0.79 10.64 -0.33
N LYS A 63 -1.46 11.76 -0.07
CA LYS A 63 -0.82 13.09 -0.10
C LYS A 63 0.07 13.21 1.13
N ILE A 64 1.39 13.13 0.95
CA ILE A 64 2.29 13.77 1.91
C ILE A 64 1.93 15.25 1.86
N ASN A 65 1.47 15.79 2.97
CA ASN A 65 1.00 17.15 3.03
C ASN A 65 2.17 18.08 2.67
N LYS A 66 2.18 18.63 1.46
CA LYS A 66 3.25 19.52 0.97
C LYS A 66 3.43 20.73 1.90
N SER A 67 2.39 21.12 2.64
CA SER A 67 2.46 22.16 3.65
C SER A 67 3.38 21.79 4.82
N ILE A 68 3.41 20.53 5.26
CA ILE A 68 4.29 20.07 6.34
C ILE A 68 5.75 20.02 5.85
N LEU A 69 5.97 19.58 4.61
CA LEU A 69 7.30 19.62 3.99
C LEU A 69 7.78 21.07 3.83
N ALA A 70 6.92 21.97 3.37
CA ALA A 70 7.23 23.40 3.25
C ALA A 70 7.51 24.05 4.62
N TYR A 71 6.74 23.71 5.66
CA TYR A 71 6.94 24.19 7.02
C TYR A 71 8.26 23.65 7.62
N ALA A 72 8.61 22.39 7.37
CA ALA A 72 9.87 21.80 7.82
C ALA A 72 11.09 22.43 7.11
N ILE A 73 10.97 22.74 5.81
CA ILE A 73 12.01 23.44 5.04
C ILE A 73 12.16 24.88 5.54
N LEU A 74 11.06 25.61 5.74
CA LEU A 74 11.05 26.97 6.29
C LEU A 74 11.68 27.03 7.69
N ASN A 75 11.33 26.10 8.58
CA ASN A 75 11.93 26.06 9.92
C ASN A 75 13.43 25.73 9.88
N ASN A 76 13.88 24.81 9.02
CA ASN A 76 15.31 24.52 8.89
C ASN A 76 16.12 25.71 8.35
N ILE A 77 15.52 26.56 7.50
CA ILE A 77 16.17 27.79 7.01
C ILE A 77 16.30 28.82 8.14
N HIS A 78 15.30 28.94 9.02
CA HIS A 78 15.37 29.84 10.18
C HIS A 78 16.49 29.44 11.16
N TYR A 79 16.66 28.14 11.45
CA TYR A 79 17.77 27.67 12.29
C TYR A 79 19.16 27.97 11.70
N PHE A 80 19.31 28.04 10.38
CA PHE A 80 20.58 28.40 9.75
C PHE A 80 20.85 29.92 9.79
N SER A 81 19.81 30.75 9.76
CA SER A 81 19.94 32.21 9.89
C SER A 81 20.38 32.61 11.30
N ASP A 82 19.87 31.94 12.33
CA ASP A 82 20.15 32.27 13.73
C ASP A 82 21.54 31.78 14.22
N VAL A 83 22.21 30.91 13.45
CA VAL A 83 23.56 30.38 13.75
C VAL A 83 24.68 31.17 13.04
N ILE A 84 24.34 31.99 12.03
CA ILE A 84 25.29 32.78 11.24
C ILE A 84 25.40 34.24 11.74
N MET A 85 24.63 34.64 12.76
CA MET A 85 24.74 35.96 13.40
C MET A 85 25.59 35.94 14.66
#